data_AF-A0A0C3D2I9-F1
#
_entry.id   AF-A0A0C3D2I9-F1
#
_cell.length_a   1.000
_cell.length_b   1.000
_cell.length_c   1.000
_cell.angle_alpha   90.00
_cell.angle_beta   90.00
_cell.angle_gamma   90.00
#
_symmetry.space_group_name_H-M   'P 1'
#
loop_
_entity.id
_entity.type
_entity.pdbx_description
1 polymer ?
#
loop_
_entity_poly.entity_id
_entity_poly.type
_entity_poly.pdbx_seq_one_letter_code
_entity_poly.pdbx_strand_id
1 'polypeptide(L)'
;KISRISWSFPEHADWTTCLITYCKDNNDFRLKLFSDSTEEANQQGRTQRQLGTSRDNAYQTLACAVFEHDRDPELKQAAVSHPTLLVGPIKRRFNMLRTQYKKINLQLGASGVGIDIEELRADPNRANLLVRLTETFPWWEDLHGWWKNNPRFNDTASTANPGQDFAAAAVSKLSQGKRPVML
;
A
#
# COMPACT_ATOMS: atom_id res chain seq x y z
N LYS A 1 16.40 -25.49 -10.04
CA LYS A 1 15.15 -25.03 -9.37
C LYS A 1 15.59 -23.98 -8.38
N ILE A 2 15.20 -22.72 -8.56
CA ILE A 2 15.65 -21.64 -7.65
C ILE A 2 15.21 -22.03 -6.23
N SER A 3 16.16 -22.02 -5.31
CA SER A 3 15.90 -22.27 -3.89
C SER A 3 14.79 -21.37 -3.37
N ARG A 4 14.02 -21.83 -2.39
CA ARG A 4 12.87 -21.09 -1.88
C ARG A 4 13.34 -19.76 -1.28
N ILE A 5 13.14 -18.66 -2.01
CA ILE A 5 13.42 -17.30 -1.54
C ILE A 5 12.65 -17.05 -0.23
N SER A 6 13.39 -16.82 0.85
CA SER A 6 12.85 -16.57 2.18
C SER A 6 13.15 -15.14 2.61
N TRP A 7 12.14 -14.29 2.58
CA TRP A 7 12.25 -12.86 2.92
C TRP A 7 12.31 -12.56 4.42
N SER A 8 12.22 -13.59 5.25
CA SER A 8 12.18 -13.45 6.72
C SER A 8 13.56 -13.44 7.36
N PHE A 9 14.60 -13.74 6.59
CA PHE A 9 15.97 -13.73 7.08
C PHE A 9 16.53 -12.30 7.09
N PRO A 10 17.17 -11.85 8.20
CA PRO A 10 17.71 -10.50 8.31
C PRO A 10 18.69 -10.12 7.17
N GLU A 11 19.49 -11.07 6.70
CA GLU A 11 20.42 -10.88 5.58
C GLU A 11 19.73 -10.54 4.25
N HIS A 12 18.42 -10.79 4.14
CA HIS A 12 17.60 -10.45 2.97
C HIS A 12 16.80 -9.15 3.15
N ALA A 13 17.04 -8.42 4.24
CA ALA A 13 16.47 -7.09 4.45
C ALA A 13 16.86 -6.14 3.29
N ASP A 14 18.09 -6.24 2.80
CA ASP A 14 18.61 -5.45 1.68
C ASP A 14 17.74 -5.58 0.43
N TRP A 15 17.22 -6.78 0.12
CA TRP A 15 16.32 -6.97 -1.02
C TRP A 15 15.03 -6.17 -0.89
N THR A 16 14.49 -6.10 0.33
CA THR A 16 13.30 -5.28 0.59
C THR A 16 13.65 -3.81 0.49
N THR A 17 14.79 -3.40 1.03
CA THR A 17 15.28 -2.02 0.88
C THR A 17 15.45 -1.64 -0.59
N CYS A 18 16.05 -2.50 -1.43
CA CYS A 18 16.14 -2.30 -2.88
C CYS A 18 14.76 -2.17 -3.54
N LEU A 19 13.81 -3.04 -3.18
CA LEU A 19 12.45 -3.00 -3.70
C LEU A 19 11.74 -1.68 -3.34
N ILE A 20 11.85 -1.23 -2.08
CA ILE A 20 11.25 0.00 -1.60
C ILE A 20 11.92 1.22 -2.24
N THR A 21 13.25 1.22 -2.32
CA THR A 21 14.04 2.28 -2.96
C THR A 21 13.68 2.43 -4.43
N TYR A 22 13.61 1.31 -5.17
CA TYR A 22 13.18 1.35 -6.57
C TYR A 22 11.78 1.97 -6.72
N CYS A 23 10.83 1.61 -5.85
CA CYS A 23 9.49 2.21 -5.87
C CYS A 23 9.52 3.71 -5.54
N LYS A 24 10.40 4.15 -4.64
CA LYS A 24 10.56 5.55 -4.25
C LYS A 24 11.13 6.39 -5.39
N ASP A 25 12.17 5.89 -6.04
CA ASP A 25 12.86 6.57 -7.15
C ASP A 25 12.03 6.57 -8.43
N ASN A 26 11.12 5.60 -8.59
CA ASN A 26 10.25 5.45 -9.75
C ASN A 26 8.78 5.72 -9.37
N ASN A 27 8.46 6.96 -8.98
CA ASN A 27 7.13 7.33 -8.48
C ASN A 27 5.98 6.98 -9.44
N ASP A 28 6.12 7.26 -10.74
CA ASP A 28 5.07 6.89 -11.72
C ASP A 28 4.85 5.38 -11.80
N PHE A 29 5.93 4.60 -11.78
CA PHE A 29 5.87 3.14 -11.73
C PHE A 29 5.15 2.66 -10.46
N ARG A 30 5.50 3.22 -9.30
CA ARG A 30 4.88 2.91 -8.00
C ARG A 30 3.38 3.22 -7.98
N LEU A 31 2.98 4.41 -8.46
CA LEU A 31 1.57 4.81 -8.54
C LEU A 31 0.77 3.84 -9.42
N LYS A 32 1.32 3.45 -10.57
CA LYS A 32 0.71 2.46 -11.47
C LYS A 32 0.64 1.07 -10.81
N LEU A 33 1.70 0.66 -10.11
CA LEU A 33 1.79 -0.66 -9.48
C LEU A 33 0.73 -0.86 -8.39
N PHE A 34 0.64 0.10 -7.46
CA PHE A 34 -0.31 0.04 -6.34
C PHE A 34 -1.71 0.53 -6.71
N SER A 35 -1.85 1.20 -7.85
CA SER A 35 -2.94 2.12 -8.15
C SER A 35 -2.93 3.29 -7.17
N ASP A 36 -2.99 4.50 -7.70
CA ASP A 36 -3.12 5.69 -6.87
C ASP A 36 -4.50 5.74 -6.20
N SER A 37 -4.60 6.40 -5.04
CA SER A 37 -5.90 6.55 -4.37
C SER A 37 -6.85 7.36 -5.25
N THR A 38 -8.13 6.97 -5.28
CA THR A 38 -9.19 7.76 -5.93
C THR A 38 -9.22 9.19 -5.40
N GLU A 39 -8.97 9.39 -4.11
CA GLU A 39 -8.97 10.71 -3.48
C GLU A 39 -7.80 11.57 -3.97
N GLU A 40 -6.59 11.02 -4.02
CA GLU A 40 -5.41 11.73 -4.53
C GLU A 40 -5.53 12.06 -6.02
N ALA A 41 -6.11 11.15 -6.81
CA ALA A 41 -6.41 11.40 -8.21
C ALA A 41 -7.38 12.58 -8.37
N ASN A 42 -8.47 12.57 -7.61
CA ASN A 42 -9.50 13.61 -7.64
C ASN A 42 -8.97 14.97 -7.15
N GLN A 43 -8.21 15.00 -6.04
CA GLN A 43 -7.57 16.22 -5.53
C GLN A 43 -6.65 16.86 -6.56
N GLN A 44 -5.98 16.05 -7.38
CA GLN A 44 -5.10 16.52 -8.44
C GLN A 44 -5.81 16.72 -9.79
N GLY A 45 -7.14 16.60 -9.85
CA GLY A 45 -7.94 16.78 -11.06
C GLY A 45 -7.59 15.80 -12.19
N ARG A 46 -7.05 14.63 -11.86
CA ARG A 46 -6.54 13.64 -12.83
C ARG A 46 -7.24 12.30 -12.67
N THR A 47 -7.29 11.52 -13.74
CA THR A 47 -7.75 10.14 -13.70
C THR A 47 -6.69 9.25 -13.02
N GLN A 48 -7.13 8.14 -12.41
CA GLN A 48 -6.24 7.12 -11.86
C GLN A 48 -5.27 6.59 -12.91
N ARG A 49 -4.02 6.39 -12.52
CA ARG A 49 -2.98 5.87 -13.41
C ARG A 49 -3.10 4.36 -13.49
N GLN A 50 -3.35 3.86 -14.69
CA GLN A 50 -3.33 2.43 -14.96
C GLN A 50 -1.95 2.00 -15.47
N LEU A 51 -1.59 0.76 -15.18
CA LEU A 51 -0.44 0.13 -15.83
C LEU A 51 -0.76 -0.02 -17.33
N GLY A 52 0.13 0.50 -18.18
CA GLY A 52 0.08 0.26 -19.63
C GLY A 52 0.50 -1.16 -20.01
N THR A 53 0.96 -1.97 -19.04
CA THR A 53 1.37 -3.36 -19.19
C THR A 53 0.67 -4.25 -18.17
N SER A 54 0.84 -5.56 -18.28
CA SER A 54 0.38 -6.45 -17.21
C SER A 54 1.09 -6.10 -15.88
N ARG A 55 0.40 -6.33 -14.77
CA ARG A 55 0.98 -6.18 -13.43
C ARG A 55 2.13 -7.17 -13.19
N ASP A 56 2.14 -8.28 -13.92
CA ASP A 56 3.21 -9.27 -13.87
C ASP A 56 4.48 -8.77 -14.54
N ASN A 57 4.39 -7.94 -15.59
CA ASN A 57 5.56 -7.27 -16.16
C ASN A 57 6.17 -6.28 -15.16
N ALA A 58 5.34 -5.54 -14.41
CA ALA A 58 5.84 -4.66 -13.36
C ALA A 58 6.59 -5.44 -12.26
N TYR A 59 6.08 -6.61 -11.86
CA TYR A 59 6.78 -7.46 -10.91
C TYR A 59 8.07 -8.08 -11.47
N GLN A 60 8.16 -8.32 -12.79
CA GLN A 60 9.42 -8.71 -13.43
C GLN A 60 10.44 -7.58 -13.35
N THR A 61 10.05 -6.34 -13.66
CA THR A 61 10.93 -5.17 -13.52
C THR A 61 11.49 -5.04 -12.10
N LEU A 62 10.64 -5.23 -11.08
CA LEU A 62 11.09 -5.24 -9.69
C LEU A 62 12.02 -6.41 -9.37
N ALA A 63 11.76 -7.60 -9.93
CA ALA A 63 12.65 -8.74 -9.73
C ALA A 63 14.05 -8.45 -10.29
N CYS A 64 14.14 -7.86 -11.49
CA CYS A 64 15.42 -7.45 -12.06
C CYS A 64 16.11 -6.42 -11.15
N ALA A 65 15.40 -5.36 -10.76
CA ALA A 65 15.95 -4.30 -9.92
C ALA A 65 16.49 -4.79 -8.56
N VAL A 66 15.88 -5.84 -7.99
CA VAL A 66 16.30 -6.40 -6.71
C VAL A 66 17.46 -7.38 -6.87
N PHE A 67 17.42 -8.25 -7.90
CA PHE A 67 18.27 -9.43 -7.96
C PHE A 67 19.37 -9.39 -9.05
N GLU A 68 19.37 -8.43 -9.98
CA GLU A 68 20.38 -8.36 -11.06
C GLU A 68 21.83 -8.20 -10.56
N HIS A 69 21.98 -7.64 -9.36
CA HIS A 69 23.28 -7.45 -8.70
C HIS A 69 23.38 -8.25 -7.39
N ASP A 70 22.57 -9.30 -7.26
CA ASP A 70 22.60 -10.17 -6.08
C ASP A 70 23.95 -10.89 -5.93
N ARG A 71 24.28 -11.22 -4.68
CA ARG A 71 25.45 -12.04 -4.33
C ARG A 71 25.21 -13.51 -4.66
N ASP A 72 23.97 -13.96 -4.64
CA ASP A 72 23.58 -15.30 -5.08
C ASP A 72 23.61 -15.38 -6.62
N PRO A 73 24.54 -16.15 -7.21
CA PRO A 73 24.67 -16.26 -8.66
C PRO A 73 23.42 -16.88 -9.32
N GLU A 74 22.66 -17.72 -8.63
CA GLU A 74 21.42 -18.29 -9.18
C GLU A 74 20.32 -17.23 -9.29
N LEU A 75 20.17 -16.38 -8.27
CA LEU A 75 19.20 -15.28 -8.30
C LEU A 75 19.58 -14.24 -9.34
N LYS A 76 20.86 -13.90 -9.41
CA LYS A 76 21.39 -13.01 -10.44
C LYS A 76 21.12 -13.54 -11.85
N GLN A 77 21.44 -14.80 -12.11
CA GLN A 77 21.18 -15.41 -13.41
C GLN A 77 19.69 -15.47 -13.73
N ALA A 78 18.85 -15.81 -12.74
CA ALA A 78 17.40 -15.84 -12.92
C ALA A 78 16.83 -14.45 -13.23
N ALA A 79 17.33 -13.41 -12.59
CA ALA A 79 16.90 -12.03 -12.81
C ALA A 79 17.20 -11.54 -14.22
N VAL A 80 18.36 -11.91 -14.76
CA VAL A 80 18.80 -11.52 -16.12
C VAL A 80 18.10 -12.36 -17.18
N SER A 81 18.12 -13.68 -17.04
CA SER A 81 17.67 -14.56 -18.10
C SER A 81 16.18 -14.85 -18.05
N HIS A 82 15.62 -15.09 -16.86
CA HIS A 82 14.27 -15.65 -16.69
C HIS A 82 13.51 -14.92 -15.55
N PRO A 83 13.34 -13.58 -15.60
CA PRO A 83 12.78 -12.80 -14.49
C PRO A 83 11.33 -13.17 -14.14
N THR A 84 10.62 -13.80 -15.07
CA THR A 84 9.27 -14.37 -14.85
C THR A 84 9.23 -15.36 -13.69
N LEU A 85 10.32 -16.11 -13.44
CA LEU A 85 10.42 -17.05 -12.30
C LEU A 85 10.39 -16.34 -10.94
N LEU A 86 10.76 -15.06 -10.91
CA LEU A 86 10.88 -14.25 -9.69
C LEU A 86 9.63 -13.41 -9.39
N VAL A 87 8.66 -13.36 -10.31
CA VAL A 87 7.36 -12.66 -10.10
C VAL A 87 6.63 -13.18 -8.87
N GLY A 88 6.53 -14.51 -8.72
CA GLY A 88 5.88 -15.13 -7.58
C GLY A 88 6.52 -14.73 -6.24
N PRO A 89 7.85 -14.85 -6.08
CA PRO A 89 8.57 -14.31 -4.93
C PRO A 89 8.29 -12.84 -4.61
N ILE A 90 8.32 -11.93 -5.60
CA ILE A 90 8.06 -10.50 -5.39
C ILE A 90 6.61 -10.27 -4.91
N LYS A 91 5.62 -10.91 -5.54
CA LYS A 91 4.21 -10.84 -5.11
C LYS A 91 4.04 -11.29 -3.65
N ARG A 92 4.68 -12.40 -3.27
CA ARG A 92 4.66 -12.91 -1.89
C ARG A 92 5.25 -11.89 -0.93
N ARG A 93 6.34 -11.21 -1.30
CA ARG A 93 6.94 -10.17 -0.45
C ARG A 93 5.99 -9.02 -0.21
N PHE A 94 5.37 -8.46 -1.25
CA PHE A 94 4.39 -7.38 -1.06
C PHE A 94 3.22 -7.79 -0.16
N ASN A 95 2.74 -9.01 -0.27
CA ASN A 95 1.69 -9.52 0.63
C ASN A 95 2.18 -9.56 2.09
N MET A 96 3.41 -10.02 2.34
CA MET A 96 4.01 -10.00 3.68
C MET A 96 4.15 -8.57 4.22
N LEU A 97 4.64 -7.63 3.40
CA LEU A 97 4.76 -6.21 3.76
C LEU A 97 3.39 -5.62 4.12
N ARG A 98 2.35 -5.92 3.33
CA ARG A 98 0.98 -5.49 3.61
C ARG A 98 0.47 -6.04 4.94
N THR A 99 0.70 -7.31 5.23
CA THR A 99 0.31 -7.92 6.51
C THR A 99 1.03 -7.28 7.70
N GLN A 100 2.34 -7.05 7.59
CA GLN A 100 3.13 -6.41 8.65
C GLN A 100 2.71 -4.95 8.86
N TYR A 101 2.50 -4.20 7.78
CA TYR A 101 1.96 -2.84 7.81
C TYR A 101 0.62 -2.75 8.55
N LYS A 102 -0.34 -3.62 8.19
CA LYS A 102 -1.65 -3.66 8.86
C LYS A 102 -1.52 -3.96 10.35
N LYS A 103 -0.63 -4.88 10.73
CA LYS A 103 -0.36 -5.23 12.13
C LYS A 103 0.17 -4.04 12.92
N ILE A 104 1.13 -3.30 12.35
CA ILE A 104 1.69 -2.10 13.01
C ILE A 104 0.65 -1.00 13.13
N ASN A 105 -0.14 -0.75 12.08
CA ASN A 105 -1.22 0.24 12.14
C ASN A 105 -2.23 -0.09 13.24
N LEU A 106 -2.59 -1.36 13.43
CA LEU A 106 -3.46 -1.80 14.52
C LEU A 106 -2.83 -1.51 15.89
N GLN A 107 -1.53 -1.76 16.05
CA GLN A 107 -0.80 -1.51 17.30
C GLN A 107 -0.65 -0.02 17.62
N LEU A 108 -0.54 0.83 16.59
CA LEU A 108 -0.52 2.29 16.71
C LEU A 108 -1.92 2.88 16.98
N GLY A 109 -2.97 2.05 17.07
CA GLY A 109 -4.33 2.50 17.38
C GLY A 109 -5.09 3.04 16.17
N ALA A 110 -4.71 2.71 14.94
CA ALA A 110 -5.45 3.10 13.74
C ALA A 110 -6.83 2.43 13.69
N SER A 111 -7.87 3.11 14.14
CA SER A 111 -9.26 2.76 13.83
C SER A 111 -9.90 3.87 13.00
N GLY A 112 -9.87 3.74 11.66
CA GLY A 112 -10.87 4.41 10.80
C GLY A 112 -10.45 5.62 9.96
N VAL A 113 -9.32 6.31 10.20
CA VAL A 113 -8.97 7.53 9.42
C VAL A 113 -7.57 7.48 8.79
N GLY A 114 -6.87 6.34 8.93
CA GLY A 114 -5.41 6.34 8.77
C GLY A 114 -4.77 7.10 9.95
N ILE A 115 -3.47 6.89 10.16
CA ILE A 115 -2.76 7.60 11.22
C ILE A 115 -1.95 8.71 10.55
N ASP A 116 -1.97 9.93 11.09
CA ASP A 116 -1.04 10.94 10.63
C ASP A 116 0.33 10.78 11.30
N ILE A 117 1.40 10.83 10.49
CA ILE A 117 2.77 10.64 10.99
C ILE A 117 3.20 11.80 11.89
N GLU A 118 2.78 13.03 11.58
CA GLU A 118 3.13 14.20 12.38
C GLU A 118 2.40 14.17 13.73
N GLU A 119 1.14 13.69 13.76
CA GLU A 119 0.43 13.43 15.02
C GLU A 119 1.10 12.34 15.87
N LEU A 120 1.62 11.27 15.25
CA LEU A 120 2.39 10.23 15.97
C LEU A 120 3.66 10.80 16.58
N ARG A 121 4.36 11.68 15.87
CA ARG A 121 5.61 12.29 16.32
C ARG A 121 5.40 13.34 17.41
N ALA A 122 4.26 14.03 17.40
CA ALA A 122 3.93 15.06 18.37
C ALA A 122 3.63 14.50 19.79
N ASP A 123 3.14 13.26 19.90
CA ASP A 123 2.91 12.59 21.18
C ASP A 123 4.13 11.71 21.55
N PRO A 124 4.87 12.02 22.63
CA PRO A 124 6.05 11.25 23.03
C PRO A 124 5.80 9.75 23.23
N ASN A 125 4.61 9.35 23.71
CA ASN A 125 4.28 7.95 23.92
C ASN A 125 4.10 7.22 22.59
N ARG A 126 3.45 7.88 21.62
CA ARG A 126 3.24 7.34 20.28
C ARG A 126 4.52 7.37 19.46
N ALA A 127 5.36 8.39 19.61
CA ALA A 127 6.66 8.48 18.97
C ALA A 127 7.58 7.33 19.42
N ASN A 128 7.64 7.06 20.73
CA ASN A 128 8.40 5.93 21.28
C ASN A 128 7.85 4.58 20.79
N LEU A 129 6.53 4.44 20.71
CA LEU A 129 5.89 3.24 20.15
C LEU A 129 6.24 3.08 18.67
N LEU A 130 6.18 4.15 17.89
CA LEU A 130 6.53 4.17 16.47
C LEU A 130 7.98 3.71 16.26
N VAL A 131 8.95 4.31 16.96
CA VAL A 131 10.37 3.92 16.89
C VAL A 131 10.54 2.43 17.15
N ARG A 132 9.98 1.91 18.24
CA ARG A 132 10.09 0.48 18.58
C ARG A 132 9.47 -0.44 17.52
N LEU A 133 8.35 -0.03 16.93
CA LEU A 133 7.69 -0.83 15.89
C LEU A 133 8.47 -0.80 14.57
N THR A 134 9.07 0.33 14.22
CA THR A 134 9.84 0.49 12.98
C THR A 134 11.27 -0.05 13.07
N GLU A 135 11.84 -0.26 14.27
CA GLU A 135 13.09 -1.01 14.45
C GLU A 135 13.03 -2.41 13.80
N THR A 136 11.88 -3.09 13.94
CA THR A 136 11.67 -4.44 13.36
C THR A 136 11.06 -4.42 11.96
N PHE A 137 10.63 -3.25 11.50
CA PHE A 137 9.99 -3.06 10.20
C PHE A 137 10.31 -1.66 9.64
N PRO A 138 11.56 -1.45 9.18
CA PRO A 138 12.08 -0.12 8.87
C PRO A 138 11.39 0.54 7.67
N TRP A 139 10.70 -0.25 6.84
CA TRP A 139 9.99 0.24 5.65
C TRP A 139 8.61 0.80 5.95
N TRP A 140 8.16 0.81 7.22
CA TRP A 140 6.80 1.23 7.57
C TRP A 140 6.49 2.64 7.05
N GLU A 141 7.38 3.61 7.24
CA GLU A 141 7.11 5.01 6.93
C GLU A 141 6.92 5.24 5.42
N ASP A 142 7.81 4.70 4.59
CA ASP A 142 7.66 4.75 3.13
C ASP A 142 6.34 4.08 2.71
N LEU A 143 6.05 2.88 3.22
CA LEU A 143 4.82 2.15 2.92
C LEU A 143 3.57 2.92 3.39
N HIS A 144 3.62 3.51 4.57
CA HIS A 144 2.53 4.31 5.12
C HIS A 144 2.23 5.51 4.23
N GLY A 145 3.26 6.22 3.78
CA GLY A 145 3.13 7.32 2.82
C GLY A 145 2.47 6.91 1.49
N TRP A 146 2.58 5.64 1.08
CA TRP A 146 1.98 5.14 -0.16
C TRP A 146 0.60 4.53 0.01
N TRP A 147 0.33 3.94 1.19
CA TRP A 147 -0.81 3.05 1.40
C TRP A 147 -1.89 3.62 2.30
N LYS A 148 -1.60 4.67 3.10
CA LYS A 148 -2.54 5.18 4.12
C LYS A 148 -3.92 5.55 3.57
N ASN A 149 -3.98 6.14 2.39
CA ASN A 149 -5.21 6.60 1.72
C ASN A 149 -5.76 5.62 0.69
N ASN A 150 -5.16 4.44 0.56
CA ASN A 150 -5.58 3.46 -0.44
C ASN A 150 -6.40 2.36 0.23
N PRO A 151 -7.73 2.27 -0.01
CA PRO A 151 -8.61 1.27 0.62
C PRO A 151 -8.18 -0.17 0.37
N ARG A 152 -7.42 -0.42 -0.71
CA ARG A 152 -6.86 -1.73 -0.99
C ARG A 152 -5.78 -2.12 0.01
N PHE A 153 -5.03 -1.19 0.57
CA PHE A 153 -3.91 -1.49 1.47
C PHE A 153 -4.22 -1.16 2.92
N ASN A 154 -5.06 -0.15 3.12
CA ASN A 154 -5.61 0.25 4.39
C ASN A 154 -7.13 0.20 4.31
N ASP A 155 -7.74 -0.93 4.69
CA ASP A 155 -9.18 -1.18 4.54
C ASP A 155 -10.06 -0.15 5.28
N THR A 156 -9.46 0.61 6.21
CA THR A 156 -10.11 1.67 6.98
C THR A 156 -10.08 3.05 6.32
N ALA A 157 -9.41 3.22 5.16
CA ALA A 157 -9.40 4.46 4.39
C ALA A 157 -10.75 4.74 3.70
N SER A 158 -11.64 3.75 3.61
CA SER A 158 -13.03 3.94 3.22
C SER A 158 -13.93 3.79 4.43
N THR A 159 -14.78 4.79 4.64
CA THR A 159 -15.89 4.91 5.62
C THR A 159 -15.57 5.52 6.99
N ALA A 160 -15.13 6.78 7.00
CA ALA A 160 -15.63 7.74 7.98
C ALA A 160 -15.52 9.17 7.44
N ASN A 161 -16.57 9.68 6.80
CA ASN A 161 -16.86 11.10 6.87
C ASN A 161 -17.66 11.30 8.17
N PRO A 162 -17.09 11.84 9.26
CA PRO A 162 -17.86 12.19 10.44
C PRO A 162 -18.73 13.40 10.08
N GLY A 163 -19.95 13.15 9.59
CA GLY A 163 -20.88 14.22 9.22
C GLY A 163 -21.93 13.89 8.16
N GLN A 164 -21.92 12.71 7.54
CA GLN A 164 -23.05 12.32 6.69
C GLN A 164 -24.19 11.79 7.54
N ASP A 165 -25.00 12.73 8.04
CA ASP A 165 -26.33 12.46 8.57
C ASP A 165 -27.24 11.94 7.45
N PHE A 166 -27.20 10.64 7.22
CA PHE A 166 -28.11 9.95 6.29
C PHE A 166 -29.54 9.86 6.83
N ALA A 167 -29.82 10.28 8.07
CA ALA A 167 -31.19 10.31 8.59
C ALA A 167 -31.96 11.50 7.99
N ALA A 168 -31.31 12.65 7.78
CA ALA A 168 -31.95 13.82 7.17
C ALA A 168 -32.35 13.60 5.69
N ALA A 169 -31.53 12.86 4.92
CA ALA A 169 -31.79 12.60 3.50
C ALA A 169 -32.92 11.59 3.25
N ALA A 170 -33.22 10.71 4.22
CA ALA A 170 -34.29 9.72 4.11
C ALA A 170 -35.68 10.34 4.34
N VAL A 171 -35.80 11.32 5.24
CA VAL A 171 -37.09 11.95 5.56
C VAL A 171 -37.58 12.86 4.42
N SER A 172 -36.67 13.54 3.71
CA SER A 172 -37.06 14.43 2.60
C SER A 172 -37.61 13.69 1.38
N LYS A 173 -37.31 12.40 1.18
CA LYS A 173 -37.81 11.63 0.03
C LYS A 173 -39.16 10.94 0.27
N LEU A 174 -39.56 10.75 1.53
CA LEU A 174 -40.86 10.13 1.87
C LEU A 174 -42.03 11.12 1.83
N SER A 175 -41.77 12.43 1.88
CA SER A 175 -42.83 13.46 1.82
C SER A 175 -43.27 13.85 0.40
N GLN A 176 -42.49 13.52 -0.64
CA GLN A 176 -42.82 13.88 -2.04
C GLN A 176 -43.72 12.85 -2.76
N GLY A 177 -44.19 11.81 -2.06
CA GLY A 177 -44.97 10.72 -2.63
C GLY A 177 -46.50 10.83 -2.57
N LYS A 178 -47.08 11.91 -2.01
CA LYS A 178 -48.55 12.08 -1.97
C LYS A 178 -49.02 13.03 -3.07
N ARG A 179 -49.40 12.48 -4.23
CA ARG A 179 -50.26 13.19 -5.19
C ARG A 179 -51.69 13.23 -4.63
N PRO A 180 -52.37 14.39 -4.62
CA PRO A 180 -53.78 14.45 -4.28
C PRO A 180 -54.62 13.89 -5.43
N VAL A 181 -55.60 13.05 -5.09
CA VAL A 181 -56.68 12.64 -6.00
C VAL A 181 -57.68 13.79 -6.03
N MET A 182 -57.80 14.47 -7.17
CA MET A 182 -58.93 15.37 -7.41
C MET A 182 -60.12 14.54 -7.90
N LEU A 183 -61.27 14.77 -7.26
CA LEU A 183 -62.61 14.36 -7.69
C LEU A 183 -62.99 15.04 -9.00
#